data_AF-A0A7J6KMW9-F1
#
_entry.id   AF-A0A7J6KMW9-F1
#
_cell.length_a   1.000
_cell.length_b   1.000
_cell.length_c   1.000
_cell.angle_alpha   90.00
_cell.angle_beta   90.00
_cell.angle_gamma   90.00
#
_symmetry.space_group_name_H-M   'P 1'
#
loop_
_entity.id
_entity.type
_entity.pdbx_description
1 polymer ?
#
loop_
_entity_poly.entity_id
_entity_poly.type
_entity_poly.pdbx_seq_one_letter_code
_entity_poly.pdbx_strand_id
1 'polypeptide(L)'
;MTESSNPRGGEVDDSTAPSPATPPQVAHLHNAAKNPKTLPRDARISQTLTAAETHGDKLAAWRAGQLQRIRDIANSKDAKARDAELKARSPPEAENEERAKRLEGPYTEADLNKRFNGRWVFSPRFGKVESDKTRQIDDLTISRVNGLTRIGERIVLDTVDSALDLLQQQKDNDKAKGRHRQYRLFKGDHQSAYRQCPINPDDYDVAVVGIYHPDRADLVYYIHHSLPFGSKASCLHYTRVAKGICAILWYWLLL
;
A
#
# COMPACT_ATOMS: atom_id res chain seq x y z
N MET A 1 22.19 36.16 66.70
CA MET A 1 21.57 36.31 68.03
C MET A 1 20.32 35.46 68.04
N THR A 2 20.17 34.35 68.75
CA THR A 2 21.04 33.55 69.65
C THR A 2 20.59 32.07 69.46
N GLU A 3 21.45 31.06 69.41
CA GLU A 3 21.92 30.26 70.57
C GLU A 3 20.85 30.02 71.66
N SER A 4 20.60 28.82 72.20
CA SER A 4 21.25 27.49 72.10
C SER A 4 20.16 26.39 72.37
N SER A 5 20.38 25.07 72.57
CA SER A 5 21.57 24.24 72.84
C SER A 5 21.37 22.76 72.43
N ASN A 6 22.27 21.87 72.86
CA ASN A 6 22.20 20.40 72.90
C ASN A 6 22.83 19.98 74.27
N PRO A 7 22.46 18.85 74.91
CA PRO A 7 23.48 17.77 74.97
C PRO A 7 22.97 16.30 75.10
N ARG A 8 23.75 15.37 74.52
CA ARG A 8 24.25 14.04 75.04
C ARG A 8 23.28 13.08 75.76
N GLY A 9 23.36 11.75 75.59
CA GLY A 9 24.31 10.88 74.87
C GLY A 9 24.19 9.41 75.35
N GLY A 10 25.02 8.51 74.81
CA GLY A 10 25.02 7.05 75.10
C GLY A 10 24.28 6.24 74.03
N GLU A 11 24.69 5.02 73.65
CA GLU A 11 25.88 4.24 74.01
C GLU A 11 26.20 3.27 72.85
N VAL A 12 27.40 2.71 72.78
CA VAL A 12 27.85 1.82 71.68
C VAL A 12 27.76 0.37 72.12
N ASP A 13 27.18 -0.50 71.29
CA ASP A 13 27.51 -1.92 71.33
C ASP A 13 27.55 -2.53 69.91
N ASP A 14 28.52 -3.40 69.69
CA ASP A 14 28.90 -3.98 68.41
C ASP A 14 28.88 -5.50 68.53
N SER A 15 27.75 -6.12 68.17
CA SER A 15 27.75 -7.54 67.84
C SER A 15 26.56 -8.01 67.01
N THR A 16 26.87 -9.00 66.16
CA THR A 16 25.98 -9.98 65.51
C THR A 16 25.66 -9.71 64.04
N ALA A 17 26.47 -10.31 63.17
CA ALA A 17 26.22 -10.36 61.73
C ALA A 17 24.94 -11.17 61.39
N PRO A 18 24.13 -10.74 60.41
CA PRO A 18 22.91 -11.45 60.04
C PRO A 18 23.20 -12.74 59.25
N SER A 19 22.53 -13.82 59.66
CA SER A 19 22.53 -15.13 59.01
C SER A 19 22.06 -15.06 57.54
N PRO A 20 22.62 -15.87 56.61
CA PRO A 20 22.25 -15.81 55.20
C PRO A 20 20.80 -16.24 54.97
N ALA A 21 19.99 -15.31 54.46
CA ALA A 21 18.60 -15.58 54.11
C ALA A 21 18.48 -16.56 52.93
N THR A 22 17.64 -17.58 53.11
CA THR A 22 17.27 -18.57 52.09
C THR A 22 16.82 -17.89 50.79
N PRO A 23 17.30 -18.33 49.60
CA PRO A 23 16.88 -17.74 48.34
C PRO A 23 15.36 -17.93 48.12
N PRO A 24 14.62 -16.86 47.75
CA PRO A 24 13.20 -16.98 47.50
C PRO A 24 12.91 -17.87 46.29
N GLN A 25 11.82 -18.62 46.39
CA GLN A 25 11.50 -19.75 45.50
C GLN A 25 11.24 -19.33 44.04
N VAL A 26 11.48 -20.27 43.13
CA VAL A 26 11.27 -20.13 41.68
C VAL A 26 9.78 -19.96 41.37
N ALA A 27 9.30 -18.71 41.33
CA ALA A 27 7.86 -18.41 41.18
C ALA A 27 7.50 -17.30 40.17
N HIS A 28 8.43 -16.83 39.32
CA HIS A 28 8.13 -15.83 38.28
C HIS A 28 8.81 -16.11 36.92
N LEU A 29 8.49 -17.25 36.29
CA LEU A 29 8.95 -17.63 34.95
C LEU A 29 7.80 -17.82 33.91
N HIS A 30 6.67 -17.14 34.10
CA HIS A 30 5.46 -17.35 33.29
C HIS A 30 4.82 -16.10 32.66
N ASN A 31 5.53 -14.96 32.57
CA ASN A 31 4.98 -13.75 31.92
C ASN A 31 5.96 -12.90 31.08
N ALA A 32 7.15 -13.42 30.73
CA ALA A 32 8.14 -12.66 29.94
C ALA A 32 7.93 -12.69 28.40
N ALA A 33 6.90 -13.39 27.90
CA ALA A 33 6.74 -13.71 26.48
C ALA A 33 6.03 -12.64 25.61
N LYS A 34 6.00 -11.36 26.01
CA LYS A 34 5.11 -10.35 25.38
C LYS A 34 5.74 -9.01 24.95
N ASN A 35 7.07 -8.85 24.97
CA ASN A 35 7.69 -7.62 24.44
C ASN A 35 9.04 -7.87 23.72
N PRO A 36 9.10 -7.87 22.37
CA PRO A 36 10.33 -8.15 21.63
C PRO A 36 11.42 -7.06 21.76
N LYS A 37 11.16 -5.98 22.52
CA LYS A 37 12.14 -4.93 22.83
C LYS A 37 13.09 -5.26 23.99
N THR A 38 12.79 -6.27 24.82
CA THR A 38 13.60 -6.62 26.01
C THR A 38 14.67 -7.69 25.74
N LEU A 39 14.74 -8.22 24.52
CA LEU A 39 15.68 -9.28 24.15
C LEU A 39 17.06 -8.72 23.75
N PRO A 40 18.16 -9.46 24.01
CA PRO A 40 19.50 -9.14 23.48
C PRO A 40 19.49 -8.94 21.97
N ARG A 41 20.39 -8.10 21.45
CA ARG A 41 20.43 -7.72 20.02
C ARG A 41 20.48 -8.95 19.10
N ASP A 42 21.29 -9.93 19.44
CA ASP A 42 21.49 -11.13 18.60
C ASP A 42 20.24 -12.02 18.64
N ALA A 43 19.62 -12.20 19.81
CA ALA A 43 18.33 -12.89 19.94
C ALA A 43 17.20 -12.17 19.17
N ARG A 44 17.21 -10.84 19.10
CA ARG A 44 16.27 -10.05 18.27
C ARG A 44 16.52 -10.23 16.78
N ILE A 45 17.78 -10.28 16.34
CA ILE A 45 18.15 -10.57 14.95
C ILE A 45 17.71 -11.99 14.59
N SER A 46 18.06 -13.00 15.39
CA SER A 46 17.63 -14.38 15.19
C SER A 46 16.10 -14.50 15.14
N GLN A 47 15.35 -13.94 16.11
CA GLN A 47 13.88 -13.96 16.06
C GLN A 47 13.30 -13.23 14.85
N THR A 48 13.92 -12.14 14.40
CA THR A 48 13.47 -11.43 13.19
C THR A 48 13.70 -12.28 11.94
N LEU A 49 14.79 -13.06 11.89
CA LEU A 49 15.06 -14.03 10.84
C LEU A 49 14.08 -15.21 10.90
N THR A 50 13.89 -15.87 12.05
CA THR A 50 12.93 -17.01 12.15
C THR A 50 11.48 -16.58 11.91
N ALA A 51 11.12 -15.35 12.30
CA ALA A 51 9.82 -14.77 11.98
C ALA A 51 9.69 -14.40 10.49
N ALA A 52 10.78 -13.95 9.84
CA ALA A 52 10.80 -13.71 8.39
C ALA A 52 10.71 -15.02 7.60
N GLU A 53 11.38 -16.08 8.04
CA GLU A 53 11.28 -17.44 7.47
C GLU A 53 9.84 -17.98 7.60
N THR A 54 9.27 -18.01 8.82
CA THR A 54 7.87 -18.44 9.00
C THR A 54 6.84 -17.50 8.35
N HIS A 55 7.20 -16.26 8.02
CA HIS A 55 6.34 -15.37 7.22
C HIS A 55 6.47 -15.66 5.72
N GLY A 56 7.68 -15.93 5.23
CA GLY A 56 7.95 -16.39 3.87
C GLY A 56 7.21 -17.68 3.54
N ASP A 57 7.22 -18.67 4.44
CA ASP A 57 6.47 -19.92 4.28
C ASP A 57 4.95 -19.69 4.20
N LYS A 58 4.42 -18.78 5.03
CA LYS A 58 3.00 -18.40 4.99
C LYS A 58 2.63 -17.65 3.71
N LEU A 59 3.52 -16.80 3.20
CA LEU A 59 3.34 -16.12 1.91
C LEU A 59 3.43 -17.10 0.74
N ALA A 60 4.34 -18.08 0.78
CA ALA A 60 4.42 -19.16 -0.21
C ALA A 60 3.14 -20.01 -0.23
N ALA A 61 2.68 -20.46 0.94
CA ALA A 61 1.43 -21.21 1.07
C ALA A 61 0.20 -20.40 0.59
N TRP A 62 0.14 -19.11 0.90
CA TRP A 62 -0.92 -18.22 0.42
C TRP A 62 -0.88 -18.04 -1.11
N ARG A 63 0.31 -17.85 -1.70
CA ARG A 63 0.51 -17.72 -3.16
C ARG A 63 0.09 -19.00 -3.88
N ALA A 64 0.51 -20.17 -3.39
CA ALA A 64 0.07 -21.47 -3.91
C ALA A 64 -1.47 -21.62 -3.86
N GLY A 65 -2.09 -21.18 -2.75
CA GLY A 65 -3.55 -21.17 -2.61
C GLY A 65 -4.28 -20.24 -3.59
N GLN A 66 -3.71 -19.06 -3.92
CA GLN A 66 -4.29 -18.19 -4.96
C GLN A 66 -4.08 -18.78 -6.36
N LEU A 67 -2.89 -19.31 -6.65
CA LEU A 67 -2.58 -19.97 -7.92
C LEU A 67 -3.56 -21.12 -8.21
N GLN A 68 -3.87 -21.95 -7.21
CA GLN A 68 -4.87 -23.01 -7.36
C GLN A 68 -6.25 -22.43 -7.68
N ARG A 69 -6.74 -21.43 -6.93
CA ARG A 69 -8.03 -20.76 -7.22
C ARG A 69 -8.10 -20.18 -8.63
N ILE A 70 -7.01 -19.58 -9.11
CA ILE A 70 -6.93 -18.97 -10.46
C ILE A 70 -7.01 -20.04 -11.55
N ARG A 71 -6.42 -21.21 -11.31
CA ARG A 71 -6.52 -22.42 -12.16
C ARG A 71 -7.92 -23.05 -12.09
N ASP A 72 -8.51 -23.18 -10.91
CA ASP A 72 -9.87 -23.71 -10.73
C ASP A 72 -10.90 -22.84 -11.48
N ILE A 73 -10.76 -21.51 -11.40
CA ILE A 73 -11.58 -20.56 -12.17
C ILE A 73 -11.35 -20.76 -13.68
N ALA A 74 -10.09 -20.91 -14.12
CA ALA A 74 -9.74 -21.13 -15.53
C ALA A 74 -10.33 -22.44 -16.10
N ASN A 75 -10.42 -23.49 -15.27
CA ASN A 75 -10.82 -24.84 -15.67
C ASN A 75 -12.31 -25.16 -15.41
N SER A 76 -13.08 -24.19 -14.88
CA SER A 76 -14.49 -24.40 -14.51
C SER A 76 -15.42 -24.58 -15.73
N LYS A 77 -16.38 -25.51 -15.65
CA LYS A 77 -17.26 -25.89 -16.78
C LYS A 77 -18.25 -24.80 -17.23
N ASP A 78 -18.43 -23.74 -16.45
CA ASP A 78 -19.21 -22.55 -16.81
C ASP A 78 -18.50 -21.62 -17.82
N ALA A 79 -17.37 -22.08 -18.39
CA ALA A 79 -16.55 -21.37 -19.37
C ALA A 79 -17.35 -20.74 -20.54
N LYS A 80 -18.49 -21.30 -20.97
CA LYS A 80 -19.32 -20.67 -22.03
C LYS A 80 -19.97 -19.34 -21.62
N ALA A 81 -20.29 -19.14 -20.34
CA ALA A 81 -20.76 -17.85 -19.84
C ALA A 81 -19.60 -16.91 -19.50
N ARG A 82 -18.41 -17.48 -19.21
CA ARG A 82 -17.21 -16.75 -18.78
C ARG A 82 -16.17 -16.53 -19.87
N ASP A 83 -16.40 -16.96 -21.12
CA ASP A 83 -15.48 -16.74 -22.26
C ASP A 83 -15.22 -15.24 -22.51
N ALA A 84 -16.24 -14.40 -22.24
CA ALA A 84 -16.13 -12.95 -22.26
C ALA A 84 -15.29 -12.37 -21.09
N GLU A 85 -15.23 -13.07 -19.96
CA GLU A 85 -14.41 -12.74 -18.77
C GLU A 85 -13.00 -13.37 -18.86
N LEU A 86 -12.83 -14.42 -19.68
CA LEU A 86 -11.54 -15.07 -19.97
C LEU A 86 -10.76 -14.31 -21.06
N LYS A 87 -11.44 -13.75 -22.06
CA LYS A 87 -10.90 -12.72 -22.97
C LYS A 87 -10.43 -11.44 -22.24
N ALA A 88 -10.69 -11.35 -20.95
CA ALA A 88 -10.24 -10.26 -20.09
C ALA A 88 -8.86 -10.50 -19.45
N ARG A 89 -8.24 -11.66 -19.68
CA ARG A 89 -6.86 -12.00 -19.31
C ARG A 89 -5.93 -11.87 -20.53
N SER A 90 -5.79 -10.68 -21.07
CA SER A 90 -5.02 -10.46 -22.32
C SER A 90 -3.54 -10.18 -22.05
N PRO A 91 -2.59 -11.09 -22.41
CA PRO A 91 -1.17 -10.75 -22.52
C PRO A 91 -0.91 -9.48 -23.38
N PRO A 92 -1.62 -9.26 -24.52
CA PRO A 92 -1.41 -8.05 -25.33
C PRO A 92 -1.61 -6.71 -24.59
N GLU A 93 -2.49 -6.65 -23.58
CA GLU A 93 -2.64 -5.43 -22.78
C GLU A 93 -1.52 -5.27 -21.76
N ALA A 94 -1.02 -6.36 -21.17
CA ALA A 94 0.15 -6.35 -20.31
C ALA A 94 1.42 -5.95 -21.10
N GLU A 95 1.61 -6.50 -22.30
CA GLU A 95 2.68 -6.14 -23.23
C GLU A 95 2.60 -4.67 -23.68
N ASN A 96 1.39 -4.12 -23.86
CA ASN A 96 1.19 -2.70 -24.14
C ASN A 96 1.49 -1.82 -22.93
N GLU A 97 1.15 -2.26 -21.71
CA GLU A 97 1.51 -1.57 -20.46
C GLU A 97 3.03 -1.63 -20.18
N GLU A 98 3.68 -2.75 -20.50
CA GLU A 98 5.14 -2.94 -20.44
C GLU A 98 5.85 -2.01 -21.45
N ARG A 99 5.39 -1.99 -22.71
CA ARG A 99 5.87 -1.06 -23.75
C ARG A 99 5.70 0.41 -23.34
N ALA A 100 4.63 0.73 -22.60
CA ALA A 100 4.39 2.05 -22.03
C ALA A 100 5.13 2.32 -20.70
N LYS A 101 5.99 1.40 -20.24
CA LYS A 101 6.73 1.45 -18.96
C LYS A 101 5.84 1.64 -17.73
N ARG A 102 4.63 1.07 -17.77
CA ARG A 102 3.65 1.06 -16.67
C ARG A 102 3.69 -0.26 -15.89
N LEU A 103 4.11 -1.33 -16.55
CA LEU A 103 4.46 -2.62 -15.98
C LEU A 103 5.93 -2.94 -16.24
N GLU A 104 6.53 -3.73 -15.35
CA GLU A 104 7.86 -4.31 -15.48
C GLU A 104 7.75 -5.84 -15.35
N GLY A 105 8.35 -6.58 -16.27
CA GLY A 105 8.23 -8.04 -16.39
C GLY A 105 8.43 -8.48 -17.84
N PRO A 106 7.96 -9.66 -18.24
CA PRO A 106 7.35 -10.70 -17.39
C PRO A 106 8.35 -11.34 -16.40
N TYR A 107 7.86 -11.74 -15.22
CA TYR A 107 8.62 -12.44 -14.18
C TYR A 107 8.04 -13.82 -13.84
N THR A 108 8.92 -14.72 -13.41
CA THR A 108 8.57 -15.97 -12.73
C THR A 108 8.47 -15.78 -11.21
N GLU A 109 7.92 -16.77 -10.51
CA GLU A 109 7.91 -16.75 -9.04
C GLU A 109 9.35 -16.72 -8.46
N ALA A 110 10.30 -17.39 -9.11
CA ALA A 110 11.71 -17.43 -8.68
C ALA A 110 12.38 -16.05 -8.77
N ASP A 111 12.09 -15.29 -9.83
CA ASP A 111 12.62 -13.93 -10.02
C ASP A 111 12.14 -12.99 -8.91
N LEU A 112 10.84 -13.05 -8.57
CA LEU A 112 10.24 -12.23 -7.52
C LEU A 112 10.64 -12.67 -6.11
N ASN A 113 10.78 -13.98 -5.88
CA ASN A 113 11.35 -14.51 -4.64
C ASN A 113 12.77 -13.98 -4.43
N LYS A 114 13.60 -13.94 -5.47
CA LYS A 114 14.95 -13.35 -5.43
C LYS A 114 14.92 -11.83 -5.25
N ARG A 115 14.07 -11.10 -5.99
CA ARG A 115 13.98 -9.63 -5.96
C ARG A 115 13.52 -9.09 -4.61
N PHE A 116 12.52 -9.73 -3.99
CA PHE A 116 11.88 -9.26 -2.77
C PHE A 116 12.23 -10.11 -1.53
N ASN A 117 13.22 -11.01 -1.63
CA ASN A 117 13.61 -11.94 -0.58
C ASN A 117 12.41 -12.73 0.00
N GLY A 118 11.55 -13.24 -0.89
CA GLY A 118 10.31 -13.96 -0.56
C GLY A 118 9.16 -13.10 0.02
N ARG A 119 9.38 -11.81 0.32
CA ARG A 119 8.41 -10.92 0.97
C ARG A 119 7.49 -10.20 -0.03
N TRP A 120 6.78 -10.91 -0.89
CA TRP A 120 5.88 -10.28 -1.87
C TRP A 120 4.51 -10.93 -1.94
N VAL A 121 3.52 -10.15 -2.39
CA VAL A 121 2.16 -10.60 -2.70
C VAL A 121 1.77 -10.11 -4.09
N PHE A 122 0.90 -10.83 -4.77
CA PHE A 122 0.34 -10.39 -6.04
C PHE A 122 -1.17 -10.24 -5.97
N SER A 123 -1.69 -9.31 -6.76
CA SER A 123 -3.13 -9.17 -7.01
C SER A 123 -3.46 -9.86 -8.32
N PRO A 124 -4.41 -10.81 -8.37
CA PRO A 124 -4.79 -11.43 -9.63
C PRO A 124 -5.51 -10.42 -10.52
N ARG A 125 -5.13 -10.38 -11.80
CA ARG A 125 -5.85 -9.59 -12.80
C ARG A 125 -7.02 -10.39 -13.35
N PHE A 126 -8.18 -9.76 -13.35
CA PHE A 126 -9.33 -10.14 -14.13
C PHE A 126 -9.70 -8.96 -15.02
N GLY A 127 -10.74 -9.09 -15.84
CA GLY A 127 -11.32 -7.90 -16.44
C GLY A 127 -12.82 -8.02 -16.58
N LYS A 128 -13.42 -6.84 -16.57
CA LYS A 128 -14.86 -6.63 -16.49
C LYS A 128 -15.32 -6.07 -17.82
N VAL A 129 -16.30 -6.73 -18.44
CA VAL A 129 -16.93 -6.23 -19.66
C VAL A 129 -17.85 -5.07 -19.28
N GLU A 130 -17.56 -3.88 -19.81
CA GLU A 130 -18.35 -2.66 -19.65
C GLU A 130 -18.74 -2.12 -21.03
N SER A 131 -20.01 -2.31 -21.39
CA SER A 131 -20.57 -1.95 -22.71
C SER A 131 -19.79 -2.55 -23.88
N ASP A 132 -18.95 -1.75 -24.56
CA ASP A 132 -18.17 -2.13 -25.74
C ASP A 132 -16.74 -2.57 -25.43
N LYS A 133 -16.29 -2.42 -24.17
CA LYS A 133 -14.88 -2.57 -23.79
C LYS A 133 -14.71 -3.43 -22.55
N THR A 134 -13.68 -4.27 -22.57
CA THR A 134 -13.22 -4.98 -21.37
C THR A 134 -12.21 -4.10 -20.64
N ARG A 135 -12.40 -3.89 -19.33
CA ARG A 135 -11.43 -3.20 -18.48
C ARG A 135 -10.70 -4.19 -17.61
N GLN A 136 -9.36 -4.20 -17.67
CA GLN A 136 -8.53 -4.93 -16.72
C GLN A 136 -8.59 -4.28 -15.33
N ILE A 137 -8.82 -5.11 -14.31
CA ILE A 137 -8.93 -4.74 -12.90
C ILE A 137 -8.08 -5.72 -12.08
N ASP A 138 -7.29 -5.18 -11.16
CA ASP A 138 -6.46 -5.97 -10.26
C ASP A 138 -7.19 -6.15 -8.93
N ASP A 139 -7.34 -7.40 -8.45
CA ASP A 139 -8.01 -7.66 -7.17
C ASP A 139 -7.07 -7.44 -5.98
N LEU A 140 -6.88 -6.17 -5.62
CA LEU A 140 -6.13 -5.75 -4.44
C LEU A 140 -6.87 -6.09 -3.12
N THR A 141 -8.09 -6.65 -3.17
CA THR A 141 -8.83 -7.09 -1.99
C THR A 141 -8.48 -8.54 -1.64
N ILE A 142 -8.35 -9.42 -2.63
CA ILE A 142 -7.85 -10.80 -2.44
C ILE A 142 -6.43 -10.81 -1.89
N SER A 143 -5.54 -9.97 -2.42
CA SER A 143 -4.16 -9.80 -1.92
C SER A 143 -4.07 -9.05 -0.58
N ARG A 144 -5.21 -8.58 -0.06
CA ARG A 144 -5.36 -7.76 1.17
C ARG A 144 -4.62 -6.42 1.15
N VAL A 145 -3.98 -6.01 0.05
CA VAL A 145 -3.34 -4.69 -0.06
C VAL A 145 -4.33 -3.58 0.27
N ASN A 146 -5.55 -3.63 -0.30
CA ASN A 146 -6.67 -2.72 0.02
C ASN A 146 -7.17 -2.76 1.48
N GLY A 147 -6.78 -3.76 2.27
CA GLY A 147 -7.07 -3.87 3.69
C GLY A 147 -5.95 -3.33 4.58
N LEU A 148 -4.72 -3.29 4.06
CA LEU A 148 -3.53 -2.77 4.74
C LEU A 148 -3.23 -1.30 4.38
N THR A 149 -3.73 -0.82 3.23
CA THR A 149 -3.70 0.60 2.87
C THR A 149 -4.49 1.44 3.89
N ARG A 150 -3.78 2.30 4.65
CA ARG A 150 -4.40 3.31 5.52
C ARG A 150 -4.57 4.62 4.76
N ILE A 151 -5.81 5.05 4.57
CA ILE A 151 -6.15 6.37 4.05
C ILE A 151 -6.50 7.29 5.23
N GLY A 152 -5.67 8.31 5.47
CA GLY A 152 -5.80 9.22 6.62
C GLY A 152 -6.62 10.49 6.36
N GLU A 153 -7.13 10.67 5.14
CA GLU A 153 -7.86 11.88 4.72
C GLU A 153 -9.12 11.51 3.93
N ARG A 154 -10.08 12.43 3.85
CA ARG A 154 -11.26 12.28 3.00
C ARG A 154 -10.98 12.83 1.62
N ILE A 155 -11.27 12.04 0.58
CA ILE A 155 -11.33 12.55 -0.80
C ILE A 155 -12.48 13.55 -0.87
N VAL A 156 -12.13 14.83 -1.09
CA VAL A 156 -13.08 15.89 -1.45
C VAL A 156 -12.87 16.14 -2.93
N LEU A 157 -13.89 15.88 -3.74
CA LEU A 157 -13.90 16.21 -5.17
C LEU A 157 -14.50 17.60 -5.35
N ASP A 158 -13.92 18.40 -6.23
CA ASP A 158 -14.45 19.71 -6.57
C ASP A 158 -15.65 19.54 -7.52
N THR A 159 -16.64 20.43 -7.43
CA THR A 159 -17.88 20.34 -8.21
C THR A 159 -17.81 21.24 -9.45
N VAL A 160 -18.86 21.19 -10.28
CA VAL A 160 -19.01 22.13 -11.41
C VAL A 160 -19.07 23.57 -10.89
N ASP A 161 -19.63 23.79 -9.70
CA ASP A 161 -19.72 25.11 -9.06
C ASP A 161 -18.33 25.73 -8.86
N SER A 162 -17.35 24.94 -8.40
CA SER A 162 -15.95 25.41 -8.24
C SER A 162 -15.32 25.88 -9.55
N ALA A 163 -15.74 25.34 -10.70
CA ALA A 163 -15.29 25.81 -12.02
C ALA A 163 -16.05 27.05 -12.49
N LEU A 164 -17.33 27.20 -12.11
CA LEU A 164 -18.14 28.39 -12.39
C LEU A 164 -17.69 29.59 -11.55
N ASP A 165 -17.32 29.38 -10.28
CA ASP A 165 -16.78 30.42 -9.39
C ASP A 165 -15.47 30.99 -9.94
N LEU A 166 -14.53 30.13 -10.36
CA LEU A 166 -13.28 30.56 -11.01
C LEU A 166 -13.57 31.37 -12.29
N LEU A 167 -14.51 30.89 -13.12
CA LEU A 167 -14.92 31.59 -14.34
C LEU A 167 -15.51 32.97 -14.03
N GLN A 168 -16.31 33.10 -12.96
CA GLN A 168 -16.89 34.37 -12.56
C GLN A 168 -15.82 35.34 -12.04
N GLN A 169 -14.94 34.89 -11.14
CA GLN A 169 -13.79 35.69 -10.68
C GLN A 169 -12.91 36.18 -11.84
N GLN A 170 -12.65 35.32 -12.84
CA GLN A 170 -11.87 35.71 -14.01
C GLN A 170 -12.55 36.77 -14.88
N LYS A 171 -13.89 36.71 -15.03
CA LYS A 171 -14.67 37.74 -15.73
C LYS A 171 -14.62 39.08 -15.00
N ASP A 172 -14.74 39.06 -13.68
CA ASP A 172 -14.71 40.29 -12.86
C ASP A 172 -13.31 40.92 -12.86
N ASN A 173 -12.25 40.10 -12.78
CA ASN A 173 -10.85 40.53 -12.95
C ASN A 173 -10.59 41.11 -14.36
N ASP A 174 -11.14 40.51 -15.41
CA ASP A 174 -11.00 41.02 -16.77
C ASP A 174 -11.76 42.34 -16.96
N LYS A 175 -12.99 42.44 -16.44
CA LYS A 175 -13.77 43.69 -16.41
C LYS A 175 -13.03 44.81 -15.68
N ALA A 176 -12.44 44.55 -14.52
CA ALA A 176 -11.66 45.52 -13.75
C ALA A 176 -10.38 45.95 -14.47
N LYS A 177 -9.73 45.04 -15.22
CA LYS A 177 -8.53 45.32 -16.04
C LYS A 177 -8.87 45.81 -17.46
N GLY A 178 -10.14 46.11 -17.78
CA GLY A 178 -10.58 46.57 -19.12
C GLY A 178 -10.39 45.55 -20.25
N ARG A 179 -10.25 44.26 -19.91
CA ARG A 179 -10.02 43.15 -20.86
C ARG A 179 -11.35 42.56 -21.33
N HIS A 180 -11.50 42.39 -22.64
CA HIS A 180 -12.64 41.67 -23.21
C HIS A 180 -12.17 40.30 -23.72
N ARG A 181 -12.59 39.23 -23.05
CA ARG A 181 -12.29 37.84 -23.44
C ARG A 181 -13.57 37.02 -23.63
N GLN A 182 -13.54 36.09 -24.58
CA GLN A 182 -14.55 35.03 -24.67
C GLN A 182 -14.12 33.85 -23.82
N TYR A 183 -15.09 33.27 -23.11
CA TYR A 183 -14.89 32.07 -22.28
C TYR A 183 -15.64 30.90 -22.89
N ARG A 184 -15.01 29.72 -22.89
CA ARG A 184 -15.60 28.47 -23.35
C ARG A 184 -15.26 27.39 -22.33
N LEU A 185 -16.27 26.64 -21.90
CA LEU A 185 -16.10 25.49 -21.03
C LEU A 185 -16.00 24.24 -21.89
N PHE A 186 -15.04 23.36 -21.56
CA PHE A 186 -14.86 22.07 -22.21
C PHE A 186 -14.70 20.99 -21.15
N LYS A 187 -15.27 19.81 -21.40
CA LYS A 187 -15.04 18.60 -20.62
C LYS A 187 -14.22 17.63 -21.46
N GLY A 188 -13.16 17.06 -20.88
CA GLY A 188 -12.45 15.90 -21.41
C GLY A 188 -12.19 14.90 -20.29
N ASP A 189 -12.19 13.61 -20.62
CA ASP A 189 -11.81 12.56 -19.67
C ASP A 189 -10.31 12.27 -19.83
N HIS A 190 -9.57 12.12 -18.72
CA HIS A 190 -8.12 11.89 -18.76
C HIS A 190 -7.79 10.48 -19.26
N GLN A 191 -7.07 10.38 -20.38
CA GLN A 191 -6.65 9.09 -20.95
C GLN A 191 -5.76 8.32 -19.96
N SER A 192 -6.13 7.07 -19.67
CA SER A 192 -5.43 6.22 -18.69
C SER A 192 -5.21 6.92 -17.33
N ALA A 193 -6.26 7.52 -16.76
CA ALA A 193 -6.24 8.03 -15.38
C ALA A 193 -5.66 6.99 -14.39
N TYR A 194 -5.10 7.49 -13.28
CA TYR A 194 -4.25 6.74 -12.32
C TYR A 194 -2.90 6.29 -12.90
N ARG A 195 -2.87 5.68 -14.10
CA ARG A 195 -1.63 5.22 -14.76
C ARG A 195 -0.66 6.34 -15.19
N GLN A 196 -1.06 7.60 -14.99
CA GLN A 196 -0.20 8.78 -15.13
C GLN A 196 0.63 9.07 -13.85
N CYS A 197 0.29 8.45 -12.72
CA CYS A 197 0.94 8.64 -11.43
C CYS A 197 1.80 7.42 -11.08
N PRO A 198 3.05 7.62 -10.60
CA PRO A 198 3.94 6.51 -10.25
C PRO A 198 3.55 5.82 -8.93
N ILE A 199 4.06 4.62 -8.73
CA ILE A 199 4.11 3.92 -7.44
C ILE A 199 5.48 4.21 -6.79
N ASN A 200 5.53 4.30 -5.45
CA ASN A 200 6.79 4.38 -4.71
C ASN A 200 7.58 3.06 -4.87
N PRO A 201 8.86 3.07 -5.27
CA PRO A 201 9.67 1.84 -5.35
C PRO A 201 9.66 0.95 -4.11
N ASP A 202 9.47 1.51 -2.92
CA ASP A 202 9.36 0.74 -1.67
C ASP A 202 8.09 -0.15 -1.60
N ASP A 203 7.03 0.19 -2.35
CA ASP A 203 5.77 -0.55 -2.39
C ASP A 203 5.75 -1.62 -3.52
N TYR A 204 6.86 -1.84 -4.23
CA TYR A 204 6.90 -2.75 -5.39
C TYR A 204 6.67 -4.23 -5.02
N ASP A 205 6.89 -4.61 -3.76
CA ASP A 205 6.66 -5.97 -3.24
C ASP A 205 5.16 -6.28 -3.03
N VAL A 206 4.31 -5.26 -2.93
CA VAL A 206 2.84 -5.35 -2.90
C VAL A 206 2.17 -4.89 -4.21
N ALA A 207 2.93 -4.31 -5.14
CA ALA A 207 2.46 -3.84 -6.45
C ALA A 207 2.55 -4.90 -7.57
N VAL A 208 2.74 -6.18 -7.22
CA VAL A 208 2.78 -7.28 -8.21
C VAL A 208 1.36 -7.59 -8.69
N VAL A 209 1.21 -7.78 -10.01
CA VAL A 209 0.02 -8.31 -10.66
C VAL A 209 0.29 -9.70 -11.24
N GLY A 210 -0.62 -10.65 -10.99
CA GLY A 210 -0.57 -11.99 -11.56
C GLY A 210 -1.56 -12.14 -12.71
N ILE A 211 -1.05 -12.51 -13.89
CA ILE A 211 -1.83 -12.69 -15.13
C ILE A 211 -1.67 -14.14 -15.59
N TYR A 212 -2.77 -14.85 -15.80
CA TYR A 212 -2.72 -16.22 -16.32
C TYR A 212 -2.50 -16.20 -17.83
N HIS A 213 -1.41 -16.81 -18.29
CA HIS A 213 -1.05 -16.88 -19.71
C HIS A 213 -1.57 -18.19 -20.31
N PRO A 214 -2.50 -18.15 -21.28
CA PRO A 214 -3.17 -19.36 -21.77
C PRO A 214 -2.19 -20.37 -22.37
N ASP A 215 -1.28 -19.92 -23.24
CA ASP A 215 -0.33 -20.81 -23.95
C ASP A 215 0.72 -21.45 -23.03
N ARG A 216 1.00 -20.84 -21.87
CA ARG A 216 1.93 -21.38 -20.86
C ARG A 216 1.21 -22.22 -19.80
N ALA A 217 -0.13 -22.20 -19.79
CA ALA A 217 -0.99 -22.78 -18.77
C ALA A 217 -0.65 -22.37 -17.32
N ASP A 218 -0.03 -21.20 -17.12
CA ASP A 218 0.48 -20.77 -15.81
C ASP A 218 0.45 -19.25 -15.58
N LEU A 219 0.70 -18.82 -14.35
CA LEU A 219 0.82 -17.41 -14.00
C LEU A 219 2.14 -16.80 -14.51
N VAL A 220 2.02 -15.62 -15.09
CA VAL A 220 3.10 -14.68 -15.37
C VAL A 220 2.88 -13.44 -14.52
N TYR A 221 3.94 -12.95 -13.89
CA TYR A 221 3.87 -11.82 -12.97
C TYR A 221 4.47 -10.56 -13.59
N TYR A 222 3.91 -9.40 -13.25
CA TYR A 222 4.45 -8.08 -13.57
C TYR A 222 4.42 -7.21 -12.33
N ILE A 223 5.30 -6.21 -12.25
CA ILE A 223 5.33 -5.19 -11.19
C ILE A 223 4.75 -3.90 -11.77
N HIS A 224 3.82 -3.27 -11.08
CA HIS A 224 3.34 -1.94 -11.49
C HIS A 224 4.35 -0.85 -11.15
N HIS A 225 4.65 0.00 -12.14
CA HIS A 225 5.33 1.29 -11.93
C HIS A 225 4.34 2.46 -11.80
N SER A 226 3.05 2.23 -12.09
CA SER A 226 2.00 3.25 -12.10
C SER A 226 0.72 2.76 -11.41
N LEU A 227 -0.06 3.66 -10.81
CA LEU A 227 -1.18 3.31 -9.92
C LEU A 227 -2.23 2.41 -10.61
N PRO A 228 -2.53 1.20 -10.07
CA PRO A 228 -3.38 0.21 -10.73
C PRO A 228 -4.87 0.52 -10.58
N PHE A 229 -5.69 -0.05 -11.47
CA PHE A 229 -7.14 -0.09 -11.29
C PHE A 229 -7.51 -1.19 -10.28
N GLY A 230 -8.37 -0.87 -9.31
CA GLY A 230 -8.75 -1.76 -8.21
C GLY A 230 -8.13 -1.40 -6.85
N SER A 231 -7.11 -0.53 -6.83
CA SER A 231 -6.56 0.02 -5.58
C SER A 231 -7.41 1.16 -5.03
N LYS A 232 -7.67 1.13 -3.72
CA LYS A 232 -8.30 2.23 -2.97
C LYS A 232 -7.41 3.48 -2.93
N ALA A 233 -6.08 3.32 -2.94
CA ALA A 233 -5.13 4.44 -2.93
C ALA A 233 -5.05 5.17 -4.28
N SER A 234 -5.32 4.48 -5.40
CA SER A 234 -5.16 5.07 -6.74
C SER A 234 -6.00 6.33 -6.94
N CYS A 235 -7.27 6.30 -6.53
CA CYS A 235 -8.17 7.44 -6.61
C CYS A 235 -7.65 8.62 -5.76
N LEU A 236 -7.26 8.34 -4.50
CA LEU A 236 -6.74 9.33 -3.56
C LEU A 236 -5.50 10.05 -4.11
N HIS A 237 -4.48 9.29 -4.50
CA HIS A 237 -3.20 9.85 -4.96
C HIS A 237 -3.37 10.64 -6.26
N TYR A 238 -4.22 10.17 -7.16
CA TYR A 238 -4.56 10.91 -8.37
C TYR A 238 -5.32 12.21 -8.09
N THR A 239 -6.30 12.21 -7.16
CA THR A 239 -6.97 13.45 -6.74
C THR A 239 -5.99 14.45 -6.11
N ARG A 240 -5.01 14.01 -5.32
CA ARG A 240 -3.95 14.89 -4.79
C ARG A 240 -3.15 15.57 -5.91
N VAL A 241 -2.72 14.80 -6.91
CA VAL A 241 -1.98 15.34 -8.07
C VAL A 241 -2.85 16.32 -8.87
N ALA A 242 -4.10 15.96 -9.16
CA ALA A 242 -5.05 16.84 -9.86
C ALA A 242 -5.28 18.15 -9.10
N LYS A 243 -5.48 18.10 -7.78
CA LYS A 243 -5.62 19.30 -6.94
C LYS A 243 -4.37 20.17 -6.89
N GLY A 244 -3.18 19.55 -6.84
CA GLY A 244 -1.92 20.27 -6.95
C GLY A 244 -1.81 21.06 -8.26
N ILE A 245 -2.16 20.43 -9.39
CA ILE A 245 -2.20 21.08 -10.70
C ILE A 245 -3.23 22.22 -10.71
N CYS A 246 -4.45 22.00 -10.22
CA CYS A 246 -5.47 23.05 -10.12
C CYS A 246 -5.02 24.24 -9.27
N ALA A 247 -4.41 24.00 -8.10
CA ALA A 247 -3.91 25.05 -7.21
C ALA A 247 -2.79 25.88 -7.86
N ILE A 248 -1.88 25.23 -8.59
CA ILE A 248 -0.84 25.93 -9.38
C ILE A 248 -1.50 26.80 -10.46
N LEU A 249 -2.43 26.25 -11.25
CA LEU A 249 -3.12 26.99 -12.30
C LEU A 249 -3.94 28.17 -11.75
N TRP A 250 -4.61 28.01 -10.60
CA TRP A 250 -5.32 29.09 -9.91
C TRP A 250 -4.38 30.23 -9.53
N TYR A 251 -3.22 29.91 -8.94
CA TYR A 251 -2.21 30.93 -8.60
C TYR A 251 -1.75 31.72 -9.84
N TRP A 252 -1.50 31.06 -10.97
CA TRP A 252 -1.09 31.73 -12.21
C TRP A 252 -2.21 32.50 -12.95
N LEU A 253 -3.48 32.13 -12.76
CA LEU A 253 -4.61 32.80 -13.41
C LEU A 253 -5.10 34.05 -12.66
N LEU A 254 -4.94 34.08 -11.33
CA LEU A 254 -5.45 35.14 -10.46
C LEU A 254 -4.48 36.33 -10.29
N LEU A 255 -3.24 36.24 -10.79
CA LEU A 255 -2.27 37.34 -10.87
C LEU A 255 -2.48 38.17 -12.16
#